data_AF-A0A7S3F1M6-F1
#
_entry.id   AF-A0A7S3F1M6-F1
#
_cell.length_a   1.000
_cell.length_b   1.000
_cell.length_c   1.000
_cell.angle_alpha   90.00
_cell.angle_beta   90.00
_cell.angle_gamma   90.00
#
_symmetry.space_group_name_H-M   'P 1'
#
loop_
_entity.id
_entity.type
_entity.pdbx_description
1 polymer ?
#
loop_
_entity_poly.entity_id
_entity_poly.type
_entity_poly.pdbx_seq_one_letter_code
_entity_poly.pdbx_strand_id
1 'polypeptide(L)'
;AMGPPGGGRNLLTVRFMRHLNMVSCPDPTDAVVQQIFEHILASSMQTRGLKQAFVEMSSAIVAATVGAYNVVKAEMLPTPVKSHYTFNLRDVARVVQGIMLADASTFEEPTDLMLLWAHEFLRVFYDRLVDDADRSCVLDRMRALCRIHFVSQDGTPISIDELMAPFDANNNKTFDDEDVG
;
A
#
# COMPACT_ATOMS: atom_id res chain seq x y z
N ALA A 1 9.47 -3.00 -24.31
CA ALA A 1 10.32 -2.40 -23.25
C ALA A 1 11.07 -3.53 -22.52
N MET A 2 12.25 -3.26 -21.98
CA MET A 2 13.08 -4.26 -21.27
C MET A 2 13.48 -3.74 -19.89
N GLY A 3 13.75 -4.65 -18.95
CA GLY A 3 14.33 -4.29 -17.66
C GLY A 3 15.83 -3.94 -17.79
N PRO A 4 16.40 -3.23 -16.80
CA PRO A 4 17.83 -2.91 -16.80
C PRO A 4 18.69 -4.18 -16.85
N PRO A 5 19.86 -4.14 -17.51
CA PRO A 5 20.77 -5.28 -17.60
C PRO A 5 21.29 -5.66 -16.21
N GLY A 6 21.30 -6.96 -15.90
CA GLY A 6 21.69 -7.48 -14.59
C GLY A 6 20.67 -8.45 -13.99
N GLY A 7 20.99 -9.05 -12.83
CA GLY A 7 20.09 -9.94 -12.10
C GLY A 7 19.62 -11.17 -12.87
N GLY A 8 20.48 -11.73 -13.73
CA GLY A 8 20.16 -12.90 -14.57
C GLY A 8 19.46 -12.59 -15.90
N ARG A 9 19.23 -11.31 -16.22
CA ARG A 9 18.67 -10.90 -17.53
C ARG A 9 19.74 -10.89 -18.62
N ASN A 10 19.40 -11.41 -19.80
CA ASN A 10 20.32 -11.48 -20.95
C ASN A 10 20.67 -10.09 -21.49
N LEU A 11 21.95 -9.90 -21.81
CA LEU A 11 22.43 -8.70 -22.51
C LEU A 11 22.05 -8.76 -23.99
N LEU A 12 21.55 -7.66 -24.53
CA LEU A 12 21.35 -7.53 -25.98
C LEU A 12 22.67 -7.27 -26.69
N THR A 13 22.79 -7.77 -27.92
CA THR A 13 23.96 -7.50 -28.76
C THR A 13 23.92 -6.07 -29.30
N VAL A 14 25.10 -5.45 -29.45
CA VAL A 14 25.24 -4.11 -30.04
C VAL A 14 24.69 -4.06 -31.48
N ARG A 15 24.83 -5.17 -32.24
CA ARG A 15 24.30 -5.28 -33.61
C ARG A 15 22.77 -5.16 -33.65
N PHE A 16 22.08 -5.67 -32.63
CA PHE A 16 20.63 -5.51 -32.53
C PHE A 16 20.27 -4.09 -32.07
N MET A 17 20.98 -3.56 -31.06
CA MET A 17 20.71 -2.23 -30.48
C MET A 17 20.90 -1.09 -31.49
N ARG A 18 21.80 -1.20 -32.48
CA ARG A 18 22.03 -0.14 -33.49
C ARG A 18 20.80 0.22 -34.35
N HIS A 19 19.79 -0.65 -34.38
CA HIS A 19 18.56 -0.46 -35.15
C HIS A 19 17.44 0.19 -34.32
N LEU A 20 17.69 0.50 -33.03
CA LEU A 20 16.71 1.03 -32.10
C LEU A 20 17.23 2.29 -31.41
N ASN A 21 16.34 3.22 -31.08
CA ASN A 21 16.65 4.31 -30.16
C ASN A 21 16.46 3.82 -28.72
N MET A 22 17.49 4.01 -27.89
CA MET A 22 17.42 3.66 -26.47
C MET A 22 17.02 4.87 -25.63
N VAL A 23 15.96 4.70 -24.84
CA VAL A 23 15.50 5.69 -23.87
C VAL A 23 15.44 5.01 -22.49
N SER A 24 16.05 5.61 -21.48
CA SER A 24 15.99 5.15 -20.10
C SER A 24 14.81 5.77 -19.37
N CYS A 25 14.03 4.94 -18.66
CA CYS A 25 12.95 5.39 -17.79
C CYS A 25 13.36 5.08 -16.34
N PRO A 26 13.86 6.06 -15.57
CA PRO A 26 14.15 5.87 -14.16
C PRO A 26 12.87 5.71 -13.35
N ASP A 27 12.99 5.14 -12.15
CA ASP A 27 11.87 5.07 -11.22
C ASP A 27 11.42 6.49 -10.82
N PRO A 28 10.10 6.74 -10.73
CA PRO A 28 9.58 8.03 -10.27
C PRO A 28 9.92 8.28 -8.81
N THR A 29 10.02 9.55 -8.42
CA THR A 29 10.16 9.94 -7.02
C THR A 29 8.87 9.69 -6.25
N ASP A 30 8.97 9.49 -4.94
CA ASP A 30 7.82 9.27 -4.07
C ASP A 30 6.78 10.38 -4.19
N ALA A 31 7.22 11.65 -4.32
CA ALA A 31 6.32 12.79 -4.53
C ALA A 31 5.50 12.66 -5.83
N VAL A 32 6.12 12.19 -6.91
CA VAL A 32 5.42 11.97 -8.18
C VAL A 32 4.46 10.80 -8.06
N VAL A 33 4.86 9.71 -7.41
CA VAL A 33 3.99 8.55 -7.16
C VAL A 33 2.78 8.96 -6.34
N GLN A 34 2.99 9.69 -5.24
CA GLN A 34 1.91 10.20 -4.39
C GLN A 34 0.95 11.09 -5.18
N GLN A 35 1.47 12.07 -5.93
CA GLN A 35 0.63 12.97 -6.73
C GLN A 35 -0.22 12.22 -7.76
N ILE A 36 0.35 11.22 -8.45
CA ILE A 36 -0.39 10.42 -9.44
C ILE A 36 -1.53 9.65 -8.76
N PHE A 37 -1.24 8.89 -7.70
CA PHE A 37 -2.24 8.05 -7.05
C PHE A 37 -3.27 8.84 -6.26
N GLU A 38 -2.89 9.99 -5.67
CA GLU A 38 -3.81 10.91 -5.00
C GLU A 38 -4.84 11.44 -5.99
N HIS A 39 -4.39 11.90 -7.16
CA HIS A 39 -5.30 12.39 -8.20
C HIS A 39 -6.26 11.30 -8.70
N ILE A 40 -5.75 10.09 -8.91
CA ILE A 40 -6.57 8.94 -9.36
C ILE A 40 -7.63 8.61 -8.32
N LEU A 41 -7.23 8.50 -7.05
CA LEU A 41 -8.14 8.15 -5.95
C LEU A 41 -9.20 9.23 -5.74
N ALA A 42 -8.77 10.49 -5.60
CA ALA A 42 -9.67 11.62 -5.39
C ALA A 42 -10.66 11.78 -6.54
N SER A 43 -10.19 11.71 -7.79
CA SER A 43 -11.06 11.80 -8.97
C SER A 43 -12.06 10.65 -9.03
N SER A 44 -11.65 9.43 -8.67
CA SER A 44 -12.55 8.29 -8.61
C SER A 44 -13.63 8.45 -7.54
N MET A 45 -13.26 8.90 -6.35
CA MET A 45 -14.20 9.16 -5.26
C MET A 45 -15.22 10.26 -5.62
N GLN A 46 -14.75 11.35 -6.22
CA GLN A 46 -15.61 12.43 -6.72
C GLN A 46 -16.59 11.94 -7.79
N THR A 47 -16.10 11.16 -8.77
CA THR A 47 -16.94 10.64 -9.87
C THR A 47 -18.02 9.69 -9.36
N ARG A 48 -17.74 8.97 -8.27
CA ARG A 48 -18.70 8.07 -7.59
C ARG A 48 -19.63 8.81 -6.62
N GLY A 49 -19.48 10.12 -6.44
CA GLY A 49 -20.35 10.92 -5.56
C GLY A 49 -20.12 10.70 -4.06
N LEU A 50 -18.92 10.27 -3.65
CA LEU A 50 -18.58 10.20 -2.23
C LEU A 50 -18.58 11.59 -1.60
N LYS A 51 -18.87 11.66 -0.29
CA LYS A 51 -18.81 12.91 0.49
C LYS A 51 -17.40 13.53 0.40
N GLN A 52 -17.34 14.86 0.42
CA GLN A 52 -16.09 15.62 0.33
C GLN A 52 -15.06 15.22 1.40
N ALA A 53 -15.51 14.88 2.61
CA ALA A 53 -14.63 14.41 3.69
C ALA A 53 -13.79 13.19 3.28
N PHE A 54 -14.33 12.25 2.50
CA PHE A 54 -13.59 11.08 2.01
C PHE A 54 -12.58 11.45 0.93
N VAL A 55 -12.94 12.39 0.05
CA VAL A 55 -12.06 12.88 -1.01
C VAL A 55 -10.82 13.53 -0.40
N GLU A 56 -10.98 14.29 0.68
CA GLU A 56 -9.89 14.95 1.41
C GLU A 56 -8.93 13.95 2.08
N MET A 57 -9.40 12.75 2.41
CA MET A 57 -8.54 11.68 2.94
C MET A 57 -7.64 11.03 1.88
N SER A 58 -7.87 11.27 0.59
CA SER A 58 -7.10 10.63 -0.49
C SER A 58 -5.59 10.85 -0.35
N SER A 59 -5.19 12.06 0.07
CA SER A 59 -3.79 12.41 0.29
C SER A 59 -3.17 11.57 1.41
N ALA A 60 -3.85 11.47 2.55
CA ALA A 60 -3.40 10.68 3.69
C ALA A 60 -3.30 9.18 3.35
N ILE A 61 -4.30 8.63 2.66
CA ILE A 61 -4.35 7.23 2.23
C ILE A 61 -3.18 6.90 1.30
N VAL A 62 -2.95 7.75 0.30
CA VAL A 62 -1.88 7.52 -0.68
C VAL A 62 -0.50 7.70 -0.03
N ALA A 63 -0.33 8.69 0.84
CA ALA A 63 0.90 8.86 1.61
C ALA A 63 1.20 7.64 2.48
N ALA A 64 0.20 7.11 3.21
CA ALA A 64 0.32 5.90 4.00
C ALA A 64 0.66 4.67 3.13
N THR A 65 0.03 4.53 1.97
CA THR A 65 0.28 3.42 1.02
C THR A 65 1.69 3.46 0.43
N VAL A 66 2.19 4.65 0.08
CA VAL A 66 3.56 4.82 -0.43
C VAL A 66 4.58 4.59 0.69
N GLY A 67 4.31 5.07 1.90
CA GLY A 67 5.13 4.78 3.09
C GLY A 67 5.22 3.29 3.38
N ALA A 68 4.07 2.60 3.34
CA ALA A 68 3.95 1.14 3.43
C ALA A 68 4.83 0.42 2.40
N TYR A 69 4.68 0.78 1.13
CA TYR A 69 5.47 0.22 0.05
C TYR A 69 6.98 0.41 0.27
N ASN A 70 7.40 1.60 0.69
CA ASN A 70 8.82 1.89 0.93
C ASN A 70 9.39 1.06 2.08
N VAL A 71 8.65 0.91 3.17
CA VAL A 71 9.06 0.09 4.32
C VAL A 71 9.16 -1.38 3.93
N VAL A 72 8.11 -1.93 3.31
CA VAL A 72 8.08 -3.34 2.90
C VAL A 72 9.18 -3.61 1.87
N LYS A 73 9.40 -2.71 0.90
CA LYS A 73 10.49 -2.84 -0.07
C LYS A 73 11.88 -2.83 0.56
N ALA A 74 12.08 -2.08 1.65
CA ALA A 74 13.36 -1.97 2.33
C ALA A 74 13.64 -3.15 3.26
N GLU A 75 12.64 -3.63 3.99
CA GLU A 75 12.79 -4.64 5.03
C GLU A 75 12.55 -6.07 4.51
N MET A 76 11.62 -6.26 3.56
CA MET A 76 11.21 -7.57 3.04
C MET A 76 11.94 -7.91 1.75
N LEU A 77 13.27 -8.09 1.85
CA LEU A 77 14.12 -8.39 0.71
C LEU A 77 13.99 -9.86 0.27
N PRO A 78 14.04 -10.14 -1.06
CA PRO A 78 13.99 -11.50 -1.56
C PRO A 78 15.26 -12.26 -1.18
N THR A 79 15.08 -13.44 -0.58
CA THR A 79 16.14 -14.41 -0.30
C THR A 79 15.87 -15.70 -1.09
N PRO A 80 16.82 -16.65 -1.21
CA PRO A 80 16.53 -17.92 -1.88
C PRO A 80 15.33 -18.67 -1.28
N VAL A 81 15.13 -18.56 0.04
CA VAL A 81 13.99 -19.16 0.76
C VAL A 81 12.71 -18.33 0.56
N LYS A 82 12.82 -17.00 0.47
CA LYS A 82 11.71 -16.05 0.31
C LYS A 82 11.75 -15.33 -1.04
N SER A 83 11.91 -16.08 -2.12
CA SER A 83 12.17 -15.50 -3.45
C SER A 83 10.96 -14.74 -4.02
N HIS A 84 9.76 -15.01 -3.51
CA HIS A 84 8.51 -14.35 -3.87
C HIS A 84 8.29 -12.98 -3.18
N TYR A 85 9.22 -12.55 -2.31
CA TYR A 85 9.19 -11.24 -1.66
C TYR A 85 9.65 -10.12 -2.62
N THR A 86 8.96 -9.99 -3.75
CA THR A 86 9.23 -8.98 -4.77
C THR A 86 8.14 -7.92 -4.79
N PHE A 87 8.40 -6.75 -4.21
CA PHE A 87 7.46 -5.64 -4.15
C PHE A 87 7.81 -4.56 -5.18
N ASN A 88 6.80 -4.01 -5.86
CA ASN A 88 6.97 -2.94 -6.85
C ASN A 88 5.75 -2.01 -6.89
N LEU A 89 5.78 -0.97 -7.74
CA LEU A 89 4.69 0.02 -7.83
C LEU A 89 3.31 -0.56 -8.20
N ARG A 90 3.23 -1.78 -8.73
CA ARG A 90 1.93 -2.45 -8.93
C ARG A 90 1.24 -2.77 -7.61
N ASP A 91 1.98 -2.98 -6.54
CA ASP A 91 1.41 -3.27 -5.23
C ASP A 91 0.73 -2.02 -4.65
N VAL A 92 1.34 -0.83 -4.82
CA VAL A 92 0.68 0.46 -4.55
C VAL A 92 -0.61 0.60 -5.38
N ALA A 93 -0.54 0.28 -6.67
CA ALA A 93 -1.72 0.35 -7.53
C ALA A 93 -2.83 -0.61 -7.10
N ARG A 94 -2.51 -1.81 -6.60
CA ARG A 94 -3.49 -2.80 -6.13
C ARG A 94 -4.23 -2.32 -4.88
N VAL A 95 -3.54 -1.71 -3.92
CA VAL A 95 -4.18 -1.13 -2.73
C VAL A 95 -5.16 -0.03 -3.15
N VAL A 96 -4.70 0.93 -3.97
CA VAL A 96 -5.56 2.04 -4.44
C VAL A 96 -6.75 1.51 -5.25
N GLN A 97 -6.52 0.53 -6.13
CA GLN A 97 -7.60 -0.10 -6.90
C GLN A 97 -8.60 -0.84 -6.00
N GLY A 98 -8.14 -1.54 -4.97
CA GLY A 98 -9.01 -2.20 -4.00
C GLY A 98 -9.95 -1.21 -3.31
N ILE A 99 -9.40 -0.07 -2.87
CA ILE A 99 -10.20 1.01 -2.28
C ILE A 99 -11.22 1.57 -3.29
N MET A 100 -10.81 1.76 -4.55
CA MET A 100 -11.68 2.26 -5.62
C MET A 100 -12.82 1.30 -6.01
N LEU A 101 -12.79 0.04 -5.58
CA LEU A 101 -13.85 -0.94 -5.84
C LEU A 101 -14.98 -0.88 -4.81
N ALA A 102 -14.77 -0.27 -3.65
CA ALA A 102 -15.81 -0.10 -2.65
C ALA A 102 -16.92 0.82 -3.14
N ASP A 103 -18.14 0.58 -2.65
CA ASP A 103 -19.32 1.34 -3.01
C ASP A 103 -19.45 2.60 -2.13
N ALA A 104 -20.06 3.65 -2.67
CA ALA A 104 -20.30 4.86 -1.86
C ALA A 104 -21.25 4.58 -0.68
N SER A 105 -22.10 3.56 -0.80
CA SER A 105 -23.05 3.14 0.23
C SER A 105 -22.41 2.44 1.42
N THR A 106 -21.16 1.99 1.32
CA THR A 106 -20.47 1.26 2.40
C THR A 106 -19.77 2.17 3.42
N PHE A 107 -19.76 3.48 3.20
CA PHE A 107 -19.05 4.43 4.08
C PHE A 107 -20.04 5.36 4.80
N GLU A 108 -20.08 5.27 6.12
CA GLU A 108 -20.81 6.20 6.98
C GLU A 108 -19.86 7.27 7.51
N GLU A 109 -18.72 6.83 8.06
CA GLU A 109 -17.72 7.63 8.76
C GLU A 109 -16.33 7.58 8.09
N PRO A 110 -15.50 8.62 8.22
CA PRO A 110 -14.10 8.62 7.73
C PRO A 110 -13.27 7.40 8.17
N THR A 111 -13.56 6.87 9.35
CA THR A 111 -12.94 5.67 9.91
C THR A 111 -13.18 4.42 9.08
N ASP A 112 -14.30 4.33 8.36
CA ASP A 112 -14.62 3.19 7.49
C ASP A 112 -13.66 3.10 6.31
N LEU A 113 -13.25 4.27 5.79
CA LEU A 113 -12.27 4.34 4.72
C LEU A 113 -10.87 3.96 5.20
N MET A 114 -10.54 4.24 6.47
CA MET A 114 -9.30 3.76 7.09
C MET A 114 -9.29 2.26 7.30
N LEU A 115 -10.42 1.68 7.76
CA LEU A 115 -10.61 0.24 7.88
C LEU A 115 -10.38 -0.45 6.53
N LEU A 116 -11.01 0.09 5.48
CA LEU A 116 -10.84 -0.42 4.13
C LEU A 116 -9.39 -0.34 3.65
N TRP A 117 -8.71 0.79 3.91
CA TRP A 117 -7.29 0.91 3.57
C TRP A 117 -6.43 -0.14 4.29
N ALA A 118 -6.66 -0.36 5.58
CA ALA A 118 -5.91 -1.33 6.35
C ALA A 118 -6.17 -2.77 5.85
N HIS A 119 -7.42 -3.10 5.56
CA HIS A 119 -7.78 -4.38 4.94
C HIS A 119 -7.06 -4.58 3.59
N GLU A 120 -7.07 -3.58 2.71
CA GLU A 120 -6.37 -3.65 1.42
C GLU A 120 -4.84 -3.70 1.56
N PHE A 121 -4.28 -3.02 2.56
CA PHE A 121 -2.86 -3.13 2.90
C PHE A 121 -2.50 -4.56 3.30
N LEU A 122 -3.28 -5.18 4.20
CA LEU A 122 -3.05 -6.56 4.64
C LEU A 122 -3.13 -7.51 3.45
N ARG A 123 -4.21 -7.45 2.67
CA ARG A 123 -4.40 -8.30 1.48
C ARG A 123 -3.24 -8.22 0.48
N VAL A 124 -2.67 -7.02 0.28
CA VAL A 124 -1.62 -6.81 -0.74
C VAL A 124 -0.22 -7.16 -0.21
N PHE A 125 0.09 -6.78 1.03
CA PHE A 125 1.43 -6.92 1.58
C PHE A 125 1.57 -8.09 2.55
N TYR A 126 0.61 -8.25 3.47
CA TYR A 126 0.66 -9.22 4.56
C TYR A 126 0.47 -10.65 4.08
N ASP A 127 -0.51 -10.92 3.23
CA ASP A 127 -0.84 -12.27 2.72
C ASP A 127 0.34 -12.97 2.02
N ARG A 128 1.35 -12.20 1.60
CA ARG A 128 2.54 -12.72 0.91
C ARG A 128 3.62 -13.21 1.89
N LEU A 129 3.51 -12.85 3.16
CA LEU A 129 4.49 -13.13 4.19
C LEU A 129 4.28 -14.52 4.77
N VAL A 130 5.38 -15.25 4.95
CA VAL A 130 5.38 -16.64 5.40
C VAL A 130 5.87 -16.78 6.84
N ASP A 131 6.71 -15.85 7.29
CA ASP A 131 7.29 -15.90 8.63
C ASP A 131 6.53 -14.98 9.59
N ASP A 132 6.20 -15.49 10.77
CA ASP A 132 5.50 -14.74 11.82
C ASP A 132 6.25 -13.46 12.23
N ALA A 133 7.59 -13.52 12.24
CA ALA A 133 8.43 -12.35 12.53
C ALA A 133 8.26 -11.24 11.47
N ASP A 134 8.17 -11.61 10.19
CA ASP A 134 7.94 -10.64 9.12
C ASP A 134 6.53 -10.05 9.23
N ARG A 135 5.54 -10.91 9.52
CA ARG A 135 4.13 -10.53 9.72
C ARG A 135 3.97 -9.53 10.85
N SER A 136 4.50 -9.82 12.04
CA SER A 136 4.49 -8.88 13.17
C SER A 136 5.18 -7.56 12.82
N CYS A 137 6.32 -7.63 12.12
CA CYS A 137 7.02 -6.42 11.68
C CYS A 137 6.14 -5.56 10.77
N VAL A 138 5.49 -6.15 9.76
CA VAL A 138 4.60 -5.43 8.84
C VAL A 138 3.38 -4.84 9.56
N LEU A 139 2.79 -5.54 10.54
CA LEU A 139 1.71 -4.99 11.37
C LEU A 139 2.18 -3.79 12.19
N ASP A 140 3.36 -3.86 12.81
CA ASP A 140 3.91 -2.72 13.57
C ASP A 140 4.19 -1.52 12.67
N ARG A 141 4.64 -1.76 11.44
CA ARG A 141 4.84 -0.71 10.45
C ARG A 141 3.52 -0.10 9.99
N MET A 142 2.48 -0.91 9.81
CA MET A 142 1.12 -0.44 9.54
C MET A 142 0.63 0.48 10.67
N ARG A 143 0.76 0.05 11.94
CA ARG A 143 0.40 0.87 13.11
C ARG A 143 1.11 2.22 13.10
N ALA A 144 2.41 2.22 12.81
CA ALA A 144 3.21 3.45 12.75
C ALA A 144 2.72 4.39 11.64
N LEU A 145 2.43 3.85 10.45
CA LEU A 145 1.91 4.62 9.32
C LEU A 145 0.53 5.20 9.63
N CYS A 146 -0.34 4.43 10.27
CA CYS A 146 -1.66 4.93 10.68
C CYS A 146 -1.54 6.14 11.60
N ARG A 147 -0.66 6.08 12.60
CA ARG A 147 -0.45 7.17 13.56
C ARG A 147 0.10 8.44 12.92
N ILE A 148 0.87 8.31 11.83
CA ILE A 148 1.46 9.44 11.11
C ILE A 148 0.43 10.11 10.19
N HIS A 149 -0.36 9.30 9.47
CA HIS A 149 -1.17 9.81 8.38
C HIS A 149 -2.65 9.99 8.72
N PHE A 150 -3.18 9.29 9.73
CA PHE A 150 -4.59 9.35 10.10
C PHE A 150 -4.78 9.95 11.49
N VAL A 151 -5.38 11.13 11.51
CA VAL A 151 -5.63 11.93 12.71
C VAL A 151 -7.11 12.23 12.80
N SER A 152 -7.67 12.12 14.00
CA SER A 152 -9.06 12.48 14.30
C SER A 152 -9.28 13.99 14.21
N GLN A 153 -10.54 14.42 14.22
CA GLN A 153 -10.92 15.84 14.25
C GLN A 153 -10.31 16.58 15.45
N ASP A 154 -10.08 15.88 16.56
CA ASP A 154 -9.47 16.40 17.79
C ASP A 154 -7.93 16.47 17.73
N GLY A 155 -7.31 16.11 16.60
CA GLY A 155 -5.85 16.11 16.45
C GLY A 155 -5.16 14.90 17.08
N THR A 156 -5.92 13.93 17.61
CA THR A 156 -5.39 12.68 18.17
C THR A 156 -5.15 11.65 17.08
N PRO A 157 -4.00 10.94 17.08
CA PRO A 157 -3.79 9.82 16.17
C PRO A 157 -4.84 8.74 16.40
N ILE A 158 -5.42 8.23 15.32
CA ILE A 158 -6.40 7.14 15.41
C ILE A 158 -5.64 5.83 15.58
N SER A 159 -5.95 5.09 16.64
CA SER A 159 -5.35 3.79 16.90
C SER A 159 -5.99 2.73 16.00
N ILE A 160 -5.18 2.07 15.17
CA ILE A 160 -5.67 0.97 14.31
C ILE A 160 -6.15 -0.22 15.15
N ASP A 161 -5.56 -0.45 16.33
CA ASP A 161 -5.98 -1.54 17.22
C ASP A 161 -7.39 -1.27 17.80
N GLU A 162 -7.74 0.00 18.06
CA GLU A 162 -9.11 0.37 18.47
C GLU A 162 -10.10 0.24 17.32
N LEU A 163 -9.67 0.63 16.11
CA LEU A 163 -10.45 0.54 14.89
C LEU A 163 -10.77 -0.93 14.54
N MET A 164 -9.78 -1.82 14.74
CA MET A 164 -9.86 -3.25 14.43
C MET A 164 -10.39 -4.10 15.58
N ALA A 165 -10.67 -3.52 16.75
CA ALA A 165 -11.20 -4.24 17.90
C ALA A 165 -12.45 -5.10 17.62
N PRO A 166 -13.38 -4.73 16.71
CA PRO A 166 -14.49 -5.61 16.34
C PRO A 166 -14.07 -6.94 15.67
N PHE A 167 -12.84 -7.01 15.15
CA PHE A 167 -12.26 -8.17 14.47
C PHE A 167 -11.23 -8.92 15.33
N ASP A 168 -11.02 -8.49 16.58
CA ASP A 168 -10.13 -9.15 17.55
C ASP A 168 -10.76 -10.49 17.99
N ALA A 169 -10.25 -11.59 17.43
CA ALA A 169 -10.76 -12.94 17.59
C ALA A 169 -10.40 -13.54 18.96
N ASN A 170 -9.24 -13.14 19.52
CA ASN A 170 -8.73 -13.66 20.78
C ASN A 170 -8.99 -12.71 21.98
N ASN A 171 -9.57 -11.53 21.72
CA ASN A 171 -9.93 -10.48 22.66
C ASN A 171 -8.74 -9.99 23.52
N ASN A 172 -7.54 -9.99 22.93
CA ASN A 172 -6.31 -9.58 23.59
C ASN A 172 -6.07 -8.06 23.54
N LYS A 173 -6.96 -7.31 22.87
CA LYS A 173 -6.93 -5.85 22.67
C LYS A 173 -5.82 -5.36 21.73
N THR A 174 -5.26 -6.25 20.91
CA THR A 174 -4.22 -5.95 19.92
C THR A 174 -4.45 -6.74 18.65
N PHE A 175 -4.49 -6.06 17.50
CA PHE A 175 -4.72 -6.76 16.23
C PHE A 175 -3.47 -7.54 15.78
N ASP A 176 -3.50 -8.88 15.81
CA ASP A 176 -2.35 -9.73 15.49
C ASP A 176 -2.64 -10.78 14.38
N ASP A 177 -1.69 -11.69 14.13
CA ASP A 177 -1.82 -12.72 13.06
C ASP A 177 -3.02 -13.65 13.28
N GLU A 178 -3.50 -13.82 14.53
CA GLU A 178 -4.68 -14.64 14.81
C GLU A 178 -5.99 -13.94 14.38
N ASP A 179 -5.96 -12.62 14.19
CA ASP A 179 -7.11 -11.81 13.78
C ASP A 179 -7.18 -11.60 12.26
N VAL A 180 -6.13 -11.96 11.52
CA VAL A 180 -6.07 -11.90 10.05
C VAL A 180 -6.68 -13.19 9.47
N GLY A 181 -7.99 -13.35 9.62
CA GLY A 181 -8.77 -14.53 9.19
C GLY A 181 -9.80 -14.26 8.09
#